data_AF-A0AAN6MER9-F1
#
_entry.id   AF-A0AAN6MER9-F1
#
_cell.length_a   1.000
_cell.length_b   1.000
_cell.length_c   1.000
_cell.angle_alpha   90.00
_cell.angle_beta   90.00
_cell.angle_gamma   90.00
#
_symmetry.space_group_name_H-M   'P 1'
#
loop_
_entity.id
_entity.type
_entity.pdbx_description
1 polymer ?
#
loop_
_entity_poly.entity_id
_entity_poly.type
_entity_poly.pdbx_seq_one_letter_code
_entity_poly.pdbx_strand_id
1 'polypeptide(L)'
;MALPMIDPALFDQIKTQIEQDTVIRKQLDQILDDLNQQVSFTQGLLTRIHSTPRSKYAPLLSQLEAGIKQEIETVGKLSAFASQYPYYKYNHKWTRTIQDAVATVILCAWLGGMSTDATPGEVGRLLTLEDIGQTFNVPVNLKDSDAFHITIEEYLLGLISVIDDLSRLAVNSVTLGDTAMAVRISGFIKDLHAGFQVLNLKNDILRKRVDSIKYAVKKVEDVVYDLSLRNLIPTQEGQASAASTTKPAPPYALRPVQIRQTPLAQAARHALPALLAGVFIVRFRALVADPVSAMASTLPVTAALQVAYAVLCLPVAGGSAAARKQKPRPGDGGKKRGAGEGAAGSAVVTALLSLLLTLLVSPFLYAAMVLFGAPFLTHGAHTFLCAAHLAVLALFPLFYVHGVDGAAWAAVGGFGAPLDETFGGLVGGTLGAWLGAVPIPLDWDRDWQRWPVTILCGLYGGYVLGRVIGGTLAWGKRF
;
A
#
# COMPACT_ATOMS: atom_id res chain seq x y z
N MET A 1 58.84 -19.81 44.62
CA MET A 1 58.41 -19.09 43.40
C MET A 1 56.91 -19.23 43.30
N ALA A 2 56.17 -18.12 43.25
CA ALA A 2 54.74 -18.19 42.95
C ALA A 2 54.56 -18.77 41.54
N LEU A 3 53.69 -19.77 41.39
CA LEU A 3 53.31 -20.28 40.07
C LEU A 3 52.75 -19.11 39.24
N PRO A 4 53.14 -18.96 37.97
CA PRO A 4 52.60 -17.90 37.12
C PRO A 4 51.07 -18.05 37.05
N MET A 5 50.35 -16.95 37.27
CA MET A 5 48.87 -16.94 37.29
C MET A 5 48.24 -17.23 35.91
N ILE A 6 49.03 -17.18 34.84
CA ILE A 6 48.62 -17.43 33.45
C ILE A 6 49.72 -18.29 32.81
N ASP A 7 49.31 -19.34 32.09
CA ASP A 7 50.21 -20.14 31.24
C ASP A 7 50.79 -19.27 30.11
N PRO A 8 52.11 -19.06 30.03
CA PRO A 8 52.74 -18.28 28.96
C PRO A 8 52.43 -18.79 27.55
N ALA A 9 52.15 -20.09 27.38
CA ALA A 9 51.83 -20.69 26.08
C ALA A 9 50.45 -20.29 25.54
N LEU A 10 49.56 -19.75 26.38
CA LEU A 10 48.20 -19.36 26.00
C LEU A 10 48.21 -18.33 24.86
N PHE A 11 49.03 -17.30 24.97
CA PHE A 11 49.07 -16.23 23.96
C PHE A 11 49.69 -16.69 22.65
N ASP A 12 50.64 -17.63 22.68
CA ASP A 12 51.19 -18.23 21.47
C ASP A 12 50.14 -19.09 20.74
N GLN A 13 49.37 -19.89 21.48
CA GLN A 13 48.26 -20.67 20.90
C GLN A 13 47.18 -19.76 20.29
N ILE A 14 46.76 -18.70 21.00
CA ILE A 14 45.80 -17.72 20.48
C ILE A 14 46.35 -17.03 19.23
N LYS A 15 47.63 -16.65 19.24
CA LYS A 15 48.29 -16.04 18.08
C LYS A 15 48.25 -16.97 16.87
N THR A 16 48.59 -18.25 17.03
CA THR A 16 48.50 -19.24 15.94
C THR A 16 47.07 -19.39 15.41
N GLN A 17 46.06 -19.42 16.29
CA GLN A 17 44.66 -19.48 15.88
C GLN A 17 44.22 -18.24 15.09
N ILE A 18 44.67 -17.04 15.50
CA ILE A 18 44.39 -15.78 14.79
C ILE A 18 45.07 -15.75 13.42
N GLU A 19 46.32 -16.23 13.33
CA GLU A 19 47.05 -16.32 12.06
C GLU A 19 46.37 -17.29 11.09
N GLN A 20 45.93 -18.46 11.56
CA GLN A 20 45.13 -19.41 10.77
C GLN A 20 43.81 -18.78 10.30
N ASP A 21 43.06 -18.12 11.18
CA ASP A 21 41.82 -17.42 10.83
C ASP A 21 42.06 -16.35 9.75
N THR A 22 43.19 -15.65 9.83
CA THR A 22 43.58 -14.63 8.85
C THR A 22 43.86 -15.25 7.48
N VAL A 23 44.53 -16.41 7.42
CA VAL A 23 44.78 -17.14 6.17
C VAL A 23 43.47 -17.60 5.53
N ILE A 24 42.56 -18.16 6.33
CA ILE A 24 41.24 -18.61 5.87
C ILE A 24 40.47 -17.44 5.26
N ARG A 25 40.41 -16.30 5.97
CA ARG A 25 39.72 -15.10 5.48
C ARG A 25 40.29 -14.62 4.15
N LYS A 26 41.61 -14.54 4.02
CA LYS A 26 42.27 -14.09 2.78
C LYS A 26 41.96 -15.01 1.59
N GLN A 27 41.99 -16.32 1.79
CA GLN A 27 41.63 -17.28 0.74
C GLN A 27 40.16 -17.18 0.36
N LEU A 28 39.28 -16.98 1.34
CA LEU A 28 37.85 -16.80 1.09
C LEU A 28 37.58 -15.49 0.34
N ASP A 29 38.23 -14.40 0.72
CA ASP A 29 38.12 -13.09 0.06
C ASP A 29 38.53 -13.20 -1.41
N GLN A 30 39.60 -13.94 -1.74
CA GLN A 30 40.01 -14.17 -3.13
C GLN A 30 38.94 -14.89 -3.96
N ILE A 31 38.31 -15.94 -3.41
CA ILE A 31 37.22 -16.66 -4.10
C ILE A 31 36.01 -15.73 -4.30
N LEU A 32 35.70 -14.90 -3.30
CA LEU A 32 34.58 -13.97 -3.37
C LEU A 32 34.82 -12.80 -4.32
N ASP A 33 36.05 -12.31 -4.46
CA ASP A 33 36.39 -11.28 -5.43
C ASP A 33 36.15 -11.78 -6.86
N ASP A 34 36.58 -13.01 -7.16
CA ASP A 34 36.31 -13.66 -8.46
C ASP A 34 34.80 -13.81 -8.70
N LEU A 35 34.05 -14.29 -7.69
CA LEU A 35 32.61 -14.47 -7.81
C LEU A 35 31.88 -13.12 -7.97
N ASN A 36 32.26 -12.09 -7.21
CA ASN A 36 31.68 -10.75 -7.31
C ASN A 36 31.90 -10.14 -8.69
N GLN A 37 33.09 -10.34 -9.29
CA GLN A 37 33.38 -9.89 -10.64
C GLN A 37 32.49 -10.59 -11.67
N GLN A 38 32.33 -11.91 -11.56
CA GLN A 38 31.48 -12.71 -12.44
C GLN A 38 30.01 -12.32 -12.32
N VAL A 39 29.49 -12.23 -11.09
CA VAL A 39 28.11 -11.79 -10.80
C VAL A 39 27.87 -10.39 -11.36
N SER A 40 28.79 -9.45 -11.14
CA SER A 40 28.67 -8.08 -11.67
C SER A 40 28.63 -8.05 -13.19
N PHE A 41 29.44 -8.89 -13.85
CA PHE A 41 29.43 -9.03 -15.30
C PHE A 41 28.08 -9.58 -15.81
N THR A 42 27.58 -10.67 -15.21
CA THR A 42 26.30 -11.28 -15.57
C THR A 42 25.12 -10.34 -15.30
N GLN A 43 25.10 -9.63 -14.18
CA GLN A 43 24.11 -8.59 -13.89
C GLN A 43 24.16 -7.47 -14.93
N GLY A 44 25.37 -7.05 -15.33
CA GLY A 44 25.57 -6.10 -16.42
C GLY A 44 24.92 -6.56 -17.73
N LEU A 45 25.09 -7.84 -18.09
CA LEU A 45 24.41 -8.44 -19.23
C LEU A 45 22.89 -8.47 -19.03
N LEU A 46 22.39 -8.84 -17.84
CA LEU A 46 20.96 -8.87 -17.53
C LEU A 46 20.32 -7.50 -17.72
N THR A 47 20.99 -6.40 -17.38
CA THR A 47 20.41 -5.06 -17.56
C THR A 47 20.01 -4.76 -19.01
N ARG A 48 20.61 -5.44 -20.00
CA ARG A 48 20.31 -5.28 -21.43
C ARG A 48 18.91 -5.75 -21.81
N ILE A 49 18.25 -6.59 -20.99
CA ILE A 49 16.87 -7.03 -21.22
C ILE A 49 15.89 -5.86 -21.28
N HIS A 50 16.24 -4.73 -20.65
CA HIS A 50 15.45 -3.50 -20.62
C HIS A 50 15.49 -2.68 -21.92
N SER A 51 16.43 -2.94 -22.82
CA SER A 51 16.55 -2.24 -24.11
C SER A 51 16.57 -3.18 -25.31
N THR A 52 16.51 -4.49 -25.07
CA THR A 52 16.54 -5.53 -26.10
C THR A 52 15.12 -6.05 -26.35
N PRO A 53 14.59 -6.00 -27.57
CA PRO A 53 13.32 -6.66 -27.90
C PRO A 53 13.41 -8.17 -27.67
N ARG A 54 12.31 -8.79 -27.22
CA ARG A 54 12.24 -10.22 -26.91
C ARG A 54 12.69 -11.14 -28.06
N SER A 55 12.45 -10.74 -29.31
CA SER A 55 12.91 -11.48 -30.49
C SER A 55 14.43 -11.64 -30.57
N LYS A 56 15.19 -10.82 -29.83
CA LYS A 56 16.65 -10.86 -29.74
C LYS A 56 17.16 -11.39 -28.39
N TYR A 57 16.31 -12.03 -27.59
CA TYR A 57 16.73 -12.60 -26.30
C TYR A 57 17.63 -13.82 -26.47
N ALA A 58 17.43 -14.66 -27.48
CA ALA A 58 18.23 -15.87 -27.67
C ALA A 58 19.76 -15.66 -27.56
N PRO A 59 20.40 -14.73 -28.32
CA PRO A 59 21.84 -14.49 -28.18
C PRO A 59 22.23 -13.86 -26.84
N LEU A 60 21.33 -13.10 -26.20
CA LEU A 60 21.56 -12.53 -24.88
C LEU A 60 21.54 -13.62 -23.80
N LEU A 61 20.57 -14.54 -23.85
CA LEU A 61 20.46 -15.67 -22.95
C LEU A 61 21.67 -16.60 -23.07
N SER A 62 22.19 -16.86 -24.27
CA SER A 62 23.43 -17.63 -24.42
C SER A 62 24.64 -16.96 -23.76
N GLN A 63 24.74 -15.63 -23.81
CA GLN A 63 25.80 -14.90 -23.11
C GLN A 63 25.62 -14.95 -21.58
N LEU A 64 24.36 -14.87 -21.12
CA LEU A 64 24.02 -14.97 -19.71
C LEU A 64 24.33 -16.34 -19.13
N GLU A 65 23.97 -17.41 -19.84
CA GLU A 65 24.26 -18.79 -19.44
C GLU A 65 25.77 -19.05 -19.35
N ALA A 66 26.56 -18.45 -20.25
CA ALA A 66 28.02 -18.52 -20.18
C ALA A 66 28.58 -17.81 -18.94
N GLY A 67 28.03 -16.65 -18.56
CA GLY A 67 28.39 -15.95 -17.31
C GLY A 67 27.98 -16.73 -16.07
N ILE A 68 26.74 -17.22 -16.03
CA ILE A 68 26.20 -18.05 -14.95
C ILE A 68 27.03 -19.33 -14.78
N LYS A 69 27.52 -19.94 -15.86
CA LYS A 69 28.39 -21.11 -15.76
C LYS A 69 29.68 -20.81 -14.97
N GLN A 70 30.26 -19.62 -15.13
CA GLN A 70 31.43 -19.20 -14.34
C GLN A 70 31.05 -19.02 -12.87
N GLU A 71 29.89 -18.43 -12.59
CA GLU A 71 29.36 -18.31 -11.23
C GLU A 71 29.19 -19.69 -10.58
N ILE A 72 28.62 -20.66 -11.30
CA ILE A 72 28.45 -22.05 -10.84
C ILE A 72 29.80 -22.67 -10.47
N GLU A 73 30.81 -22.55 -11.33
CA GLU A 73 32.15 -23.07 -11.07
C GLU A 73 32.77 -22.44 -9.81
N THR A 74 32.63 -21.13 -9.63
CA THR A 74 33.21 -20.41 -8.48
C THR A 74 32.44 -20.67 -7.19
N VAL A 75 31.11 -20.77 -7.23
CA VAL A 75 30.28 -21.19 -6.08
C VAL A 75 30.63 -22.62 -5.67
N GLY A 76 30.93 -23.52 -6.61
CA GLY A 76 31.44 -24.85 -6.33
C GLY A 76 32.79 -24.82 -5.57
N LYS A 77 33.72 -23.95 -5.98
CA LYS A 77 35.00 -23.74 -5.26
C LYS A 77 34.77 -23.18 -3.86
N LEU A 78 33.88 -22.18 -3.73
CA LEU A 78 33.50 -21.61 -2.43
C LEU A 78 32.92 -22.69 -1.52
N SER A 79 32.00 -23.52 -2.02
CA SER A 79 31.39 -24.61 -1.27
C SER A 79 32.42 -25.61 -0.77
N ALA A 80 33.33 -26.07 -1.65
CA ALA A 80 34.38 -27.02 -1.30
C ALA A 80 35.37 -26.46 -0.25
N PHE A 81 35.67 -25.16 -0.30
CA PHE A 81 36.57 -24.51 0.66
C PHE A 81 35.85 -24.19 1.98
N ALA A 82 34.71 -23.51 1.93
CA ALA A 82 33.99 -23.05 3.11
C ALA A 82 33.43 -24.20 3.96
N SER A 83 33.10 -25.34 3.35
CA SER A 83 32.65 -26.54 4.09
C SER A 83 33.71 -27.16 5.00
N GLN A 84 34.97 -26.72 4.92
CA GLN A 84 36.04 -27.17 5.82
C GLN A 84 36.05 -26.42 7.16
N TYR A 85 35.23 -25.37 7.29
CA TYR A 85 35.22 -24.47 8.43
C TYR A 85 33.79 -24.20 8.91
N PRO A 86 33.61 -23.69 10.16
CA PRO A 86 32.27 -23.43 10.70
C PRO A 86 31.48 -22.42 9.87
N TYR A 87 30.29 -22.81 9.40
CA TYR A 87 29.49 -22.04 8.44
C TYR A 87 29.15 -20.64 8.97
N TYR A 88 28.52 -20.56 10.14
CA TYR A 88 28.03 -19.30 10.72
C TYR A 88 29.15 -18.35 11.18
N LYS A 89 30.40 -18.83 11.22
CA LYS A 89 31.55 -17.96 11.50
C LYS A 89 31.87 -17.07 10.30
N TYR A 90 31.66 -17.55 9.07
CA TYR A 90 32.09 -16.86 7.86
C TYR A 90 30.95 -16.46 6.91
N ASN A 91 29.72 -16.94 7.11
CA ASN A 91 28.61 -16.75 6.16
C ASN A 91 28.35 -15.31 5.73
N HIS A 92 28.44 -14.36 6.66
CA HIS A 92 28.31 -12.93 6.41
C HIS A 92 29.21 -12.39 5.29
N LYS A 93 30.33 -13.07 4.97
CA LYS A 93 31.22 -12.68 3.87
C LYS A 93 30.58 -12.93 2.50
N TRP A 94 29.90 -14.06 2.31
CA TRP A 94 29.39 -14.46 0.99
C TRP A 94 27.89 -14.23 0.81
N THR A 95 27.13 -14.06 1.90
CA THR A 95 25.66 -13.98 1.86
C THR A 95 25.13 -12.99 0.83
N ARG A 96 25.73 -11.81 0.70
CA ARG A 96 25.30 -10.82 -0.30
C ARG A 96 25.56 -11.30 -1.74
N THR A 97 26.76 -11.79 -2.00
CA THR A 97 27.16 -12.27 -3.33
C THR A 97 26.37 -13.50 -3.76
N ILE A 98 26.06 -14.42 -2.83
CA ILE A 98 25.22 -15.59 -3.10
C ILE A 98 23.79 -15.17 -3.42
N GLN A 99 23.19 -14.19 -2.72
CA GLN A 99 21.87 -13.65 -3.10
C GLN A 99 21.86 -13.13 -4.54
N ASP A 100 22.92 -12.43 -4.92
CA ASP A 100 23.05 -11.83 -6.25
C ASP A 100 23.25 -12.91 -7.33
N ALA A 101 24.04 -13.95 -7.08
CA ALA A 101 24.19 -15.12 -7.96
C ALA A 101 22.89 -15.96 -8.06
N VAL A 102 22.14 -16.09 -6.97
CA VAL A 102 20.81 -16.73 -7.02
C VAL A 102 19.86 -15.91 -7.88
N ALA A 103 19.90 -14.57 -7.77
CA ALA A 103 19.06 -13.69 -8.59
C ALA A 103 19.41 -13.75 -10.09
N THR A 104 20.69 -13.85 -10.47
CA THR A 104 21.10 -13.99 -11.88
C THR A 104 20.52 -15.27 -12.49
N VAL A 105 20.61 -16.39 -11.78
CA VAL A 105 20.06 -17.69 -12.18
C VAL A 105 18.54 -17.65 -12.29
N ILE A 106 17.83 -17.16 -11.26
CA ILE A 106 16.36 -17.10 -11.28
C ILE A 106 15.88 -16.21 -12.42
N LEU A 107 16.48 -15.03 -12.63
CA LEU A 107 16.05 -14.12 -13.68
C LEU A 107 16.36 -14.69 -15.09
N CYS A 108 17.51 -15.33 -15.28
CA CYS A 108 17.84 -15.99 -16.54
C CYS A 108 16.83 -17.10 -16.87
N ALA A 109 16.52 -17.95 -15.89
CA ALA A 109 15.52 -19.01 -16.03
C ALA A 109 14.12 -18.44 -16.31
N TRP A 110 13.73 -17.36 -15.61
CA TRP A 110 12.45 -16.70 -15.82
C TRP A 110 12.31 -16.12 -17.23
N LEU A 111 13.40 -15.66 -17.83
CA LEU A 111 13.43 -15.16 -19.21
C LEU A 111 13.39 -16.27 -20.27
N GLY A 112 13.33 -17.54 -19.86
CA GLY A 112 13.32 -18.72 -20.73
C GLY A 112 14.71 -19.29 -21.03
N GLY A 113 15.75 -18.84 -20.33
CA GLY A 113 17.07 -19.47 -20.36
C GLY A 113 17.14 -20.73 -19.51
N MET A 114 18.30 -21.38 -19.51
CA MET A 114 18.60 -22.59 -18.75
C MET A 114 17.64 -23.74 -19.06
N SER A 115 17.23 -23.89 -20.32
CA SER A 115 16.39 -25.02 -20.73
C SER A 115 17.18 -26.33 -20.63
N THR A 116 16.54 -27.38 -20.11
CA THR A 116 17.07 -28.75 -20.14
C THR A 116 16.11 -29.64 -20.92
N ASP A 117 16.55 -30.86 -21.26
CA ASP A 117 15.68 -31.85 -21.91
C ASP A 117 14.44 -32.20 -21.07
N ALA A 118 14.55 -32.08 -19.73
CA ALA A 118 13.47 -32.34 -18.79
C ALA A 118 12.59 -31.10 -18.51
N THR A 119 13.14 -29.89 -18.60
CA THR A 119 12.45 -28.64 -18.28
C THR A 119 12.61 -27.61 -19.40
N PRO A 120 11.59 -27.43 -20.26
CA PRO A 120 11.67 -26.45 -21.34
C PRO A 120 11.86 -25.03 -20.80
N GLY A 121 12.54 -24.21 -21.60
CA GLY A 121 12.84 -22.80 -21.30
C GLY A 121 11.62 -21.90 -21.44
N GLU A 122 10.62 -22.10 -20.59
CA GLU A 122 9.40 -21.31 -20.62
C GLU A 122 9.57 -19.98 -19.87
N VAL A 123 9.22 -18.88 -20.55
CA VAL A 123 9.21 -17.55 -19.93
C VAL A 123 8.17 -17.52 -18.81
N GLY A 124 8.59 -17.10 -17.62
CA GLY A 124 7.73 -17.00 -16.44
C GLY A 124 7.95 -18.10 -15.40
N ARG A 125 8.86 -19.06 -15.64
CA ARG A 125 9.10 -20.13 -14.66
C ARG A 125 9.83 -19.60 -13.43
N LEU A 126 9.45 -20.09 -12.26
CA LEU A 126 10.13 -19.86 -11.00
C LEU A 126 10.95 -21.11 -10.66
N LEU A 127 12.25 -20.94 -10.42
CA LEU A 127 13.08 -22.01 -9.86
C LEU A 127 12.89 -22.07 -8.35
N THR A 128 12.69 -23.29 -7.82
CA THR A 128 12.63 -23.56 -6.38
C THR A 128 14.00 -23.46 -5.73
N LEU A 129 14.07 -23.44 -4.40
CA LEU A 129 15.35 -23.49 -3.68
C LEU A 129 16.13 -24.75 -4.06
N GLU A 130 15.44 -25.88 -4.21
CA GLU A 130 16.02 -27.15 -4.60
C GLU A 130 16.61 -27.11 -6.01
N ASP A 131 15.91 -26.48 -6.97
CA ASP A 131 16.43 -26.28 -8.34
C ASP A 131 17.70 -25.41 -8.35
N ILE A 132 17.75 -24.40 -7.48
CA ILE A 132 18.94 -23.55 -7.29
C ILE A 132 20.10 -24.37 -6.71
N GLY A 133 19.85 -25.20 -5.71
CA GLY A 133 20.84 -26.13 -5.18
C GLY A 133 21.41 -27.07 -6.24
N GLN A 134 20.54 -27.64 -7.08
CA GLN A 134 20.94 -28.49 -8.20
C GLN A 134 21.75 -27.72 -9.24
N THR A 135 21.35 -26.49 -9.57
CA THR A 135 22.04 -25.63 -10.54
C THR A 135 23.46 -25.30 -10.11
N PHE A 136 23.65 -24.92 -8.84
CA PHE A 136 24.97 -24.62 -8.29
C PHE A 136 25.74 -25.87 -7.86
N ASN A 137 25.10 -27.04 -7.86
CA ASN A 137 25.63 -28.29 -7.32
C ASN A 137 26.09 -28.14 -5.86
N VAL A 138 25.27 -27.49 -5.03
CA VAL A 138 25.51 -27.26 -3.60
C VAL A 138 24.29 -27.63 -2.79
N PRO A 139 24.46 -28.08 -1.53
CA PRO A 139 23.32 -28.37 -0.67
C PRO A 139 22.57 -27.09 -0.29
N VAL A 140 21.31 -27.26 0.09
CA VAL A 140 20.41 -26.17 0.47
C VAL A 140 19.86 -26.42 1.86
N ASN A 141 19.79 -25.36 2.66
CA ASN A 141 19.16 -25.33 3.98
C ASN A 141 19.49 -26.54 4.87
N LEU A 142 20.79 -26.84 5.04
CA LEU A 142 21.26 -27.95 5.87
C LEU A 142 20.89 -27.71 7.35
N LYS A 143 20.45 -28.78 8.03
CA LYS A 143 20.08 -28.74 9.46
C LYS A 143 21.05 -29.50 10.35
N ASP A 144 21.57 -30.62 9.85
CA ASP A 144 22.29 -31.61 10.66
C ASP A 144 23.81 -31.61 10.42
N SER A 145 24.30 -30.77 9.50
CA SER A 145 25.71 -30.72 9.10
C SER A 145 26.19 -29.27 8.96
N ASP A 146 27.32 -28.96 9.58
CA ASP A 146 27.99 -27.66 9.49
C ASP A 146 28.87 -27.59 8.24
N ALA A 147 28.23 -27.31 7.10
CA ALA A 147 28.86 -27.21 5.79
C ALA A 147 28.25 -26.05 4.99
N PHE A 148 28.93 -25.65 3.92
CA PHE A 148 28.40 -24.63 3.02
C PHE A 148 27.07 -25.08 2.42
N HIS A 149 26.06 -24.21 2.51
CA HIS A 149 24.77 -24.39 1.88
C HIS A 149 24.13 -23.03 1.57
N ILE A 150 23.22 -23.03 0.60
CA ILE A 150 22.37 -21.86 0.32
C ILE A 150 21.18 -21.89 1.28
N THR A 151 20.98 -20.80 2.01
CA THR A 151 19.88 -20.66 2.99
C THR A 151 18.57 -20.25 2.32
N ILE A 152 17.45 -20.48 3.02
CA ILE A 152 16.13 -19.99 2.59
C ILE A 152 16.18 -18.45 2.50
N GLU A 153 16.82 -17.79 3.45
CA GLU A 153 16.94 -16.33 3.50
C GLU A 153 17.68 -15.78 2.28
N GLU A 154 18.79 -16.39 1.86
CA GLU A 154 19.53 -15.99 0.65
C GLU A 154 18.69 -16.16 -0.61
N TYR A 155 17.95 -17.26 -0.74
CA TYR A 155 17.03 -17.48 -1.86
C TYR A 155 15.90 -16.44 -1.89
N LEU A 156 15.23 -16.20 -0.77
CA LEU A 156 14.13 -15.24 -0.69
C LEU A 156 14.61 -13.80 -0.97
N LEU A 157 15.79 -13.41 -0.47
CA LEU A 157 16.38 -12.10 -0.77
C LEU A 157 16.80 -11.95 -2.24
N GLY A 158 17.31 -13.03 -2.85
CA GLY A 158 17.56 -13.08 -4.29
C GLY A 158 16.27 -12.89 -5.10
N LEU A 159 15.20 -13.58 -4.70
CA LEU A 159 13.89 -13.49 -5.35
C LEU A 159 13.27 -12.08 -5.27
N ILE A 160 13.47 -11.36 -4.16
CA ILE A 160 13.06 -9.95 -4.04
C ILE A 160 13.79 -9.07 -5.06
N SER A 161 15.10 -9.29 -5.25
CA SER A 161 15.87 -8.55 -6.27
C SER A 161 15.36 -8.83 -7.68
N VAL A 162 14.92 -10.07 -7.97
CA VAL A 162 14.28 -10.42 -9.25
C VAL A 162 12.95 -9.68 -9.42
N ILE A 163 12.12 -9.58 -8.39
CA ILE A 163 10.86 -8.80 -8.44
C ILE A 163 11.13 -7.34 -8.81
N ASP A 164 12.16 -6.73 -8.21
CA ASP A 164 12.52 -5.34 -8.49
C ASP A 164 12.92 -5.15 -9.96
N ASP A 165 13.75 -6.03 -10.52
CA ASP A 165 14.16 -6.00 -11.92
C ASP A 165 13.00 -6.27 -12.89
N LEU A 166 12.13 -7.25 -12.58
CA LEU A 166 10.94 -7.52 -13.36
C LEU A 166 9.99 -6.31 -13.37
N SER A 167 9.82 -5.62 -12.24
CA SER A 167 8.98 -4.41 -12.18
C SER A 167 9.48 -3.30 -13.12
N ARG A 168 10.80 -3.20 -13.31
CA ARG A 168 11.42 -2.29 -14.28
C ARG A 168 11.26 -2.81 -15.70
N LEU A 169 11.43 -4.11 -15.91
CA LEU A 169 11.23 -4.76 -17.21
C LEU A 169 9.80 -4.58 -17.73
N ALA A 170 8.77 -4.64 -16.88
CA ALA A 170 7.38 -4.45 -17.29
C ALA A 170 7.14 -3.10 -17.99
N VAL A 171 7.72 -2.01 -17.47
CA VAL A 171 7.63 -0.68 -18.11
C VAL A 171 8.34 -0.69 -19.46
N ASN A 172 9.56 -1.24 -19.49
CA ASN A 172 10.40 -1.24 -20.68
C ASN A 172 9.86 -2.16 -21.77
N SER A 173 9.21 -3.27 -21.41
CA SER A 173 8.60 -4.18 -22.37
C SER A 173 7.46 -3.49 -23.12
N VAL A 174 6.64 -2.68 -22.43
CA VAL A 174 5.62 -1.84 -23.08
C VAL A 174 6.25 -0.83 -24.02
N THR A 175 7.33 -0.15 -23.61
CA THR A 175 8.08 0.78 -24.46
C THR A 175 8.62 0.09 -25.73
N LEU A 176 9.02 -1.18 -25.62
CA LEU A 176 9.49 -2.00 -26.74
C LEU A 176 8.36 -2.69 -27.53
N GLY A 177 7.09 -2.45 -27.17
CA GLY A 177 5.91 -2.99 -27.85
C GLY A 177 5.46 -4.39 -27.41
N ASP A 178 6.06 -4.97 -26.38
CA ASP A 178 5.69 -6.26 -25.80
C ASP A 178 4.78 -6.07 -24.58
N THR A 179 3.49 -5.89 -24.84
CA THR A 179 2.46 -5.74 -23.80
C THR A 179 2.13 -7.07 -23.11
N ALA A 180 2.30 -8.20 -23.80
CA ALA A 180 2.08 -9.53 -23.25
C ALA A 180 3.09 -9.85 -22.14
N MET A 181 4.36 -9.45 -22.31
CA MET A 181 5.39 -9.57 -21.28
C MET A 181 5.01 -8.78 -20.02
N ALA A 182 4.54 -7.54 -20.17
CA ALA A 182 4.14 -6.72 -19.01
C ALA A 182 3.00 -7.36 -18.21
N VAL A 183 2.01 -7.94 -18.89
CA VAL A 183 0.91 -8.67 -18.25
C VAL A 183 1.41 -9.92 -17.54
N ARG A 184 2.30 -10.69 -18.17
CA ARG A 184 2.91 -11.89 -17.55
C ARG A 184 3.73 -11.53 -16.32
N ILE A 185 4.54 -10.46 -16.38
CA ILE A 185 5.30 -9.96 -15.22
C ILE A 185 4.35 -9.56 -14.08
N SER A 186 3.27 -8.85 -14.40
CA SER A 186 2.29 -8.40 -13.40
C SER A 186 1.66 -9.59 -12.65
N GLY A 187 1.23 -10.62 -13.38
CA GLY A 187 0.72 -11.85 -12.76
C GLY A 187 1.76 -12.51 -11.84
N PHE A 188 2.97 -12.70 -12.35
CA PHE A 188 4.06 -13.33 -11.62
C PHE A 188 4.43 -12.60 -10.32
N ILE A 189 4.58 -11.27 -10.36
CA ILE A 189 4.91 -10.46 -9.17
C ILE A 189 3.79 -10.51 -8.13
N LYS A 190 2.52 -10.55 -8.55
CA LYS A 190 1.38 -10.67 -7.63
C LYS A 190 1.33 -12.03 -6.96
N ASP A 191 1.60 -13.10 -7.69
CA ASP A 191 1.66 -14.46 -7.14
C ASP A 191 2.79 -14.58 -6.12
N LEU A 192 3.98 -14.03 -6.45
CA LEU A 192 5.09 -13.97 -5.50
C LEU A 192 4.74 -13.15 -4.26
N HIS A 193 4.14 -11.97 -4.44
CA HIS A 193 3.72 -11.14 -3.31
C HIS A 193 2.74 -11.88 -2.40
N ALA A 194 1.75 -12.59 -2.97
CA ALA A 194 0.84 -13.43 -2.19
C ALA A 194 1.59 -14.55 -1.44
N GLY A 195 2.56 -15.20 -2.08
CA GLY A 195 3.43 -16.19 -1.44
C GLY A 195 4.20 -15.62 -0.25
N PHE A 196 4.80 -14.43 -0.40
CA PHE A 196 5.49 -13.75 0.70
C PHE A 196 4.55 -13.36 1.85
N GLN A 197 3.27 -13.03 1.60
CA GLN A 197 2.30 -12.72 2.64
C GLN A 197 1.92 -13.94 3.51
N VAL A 198 2.11 -15.16 3.01
CA VAL A 198 1.89 -16.39 3.79
C VAL A 198 3.03 -16.63 4.80
N LEU A 199 4.21 -16.05 4.56
CA LEU A 199 5.38 -16.24 5.41
C LEU A 199 5.27 -15.38 6.68
N ASN A 200 5.30 -16.02 7.85
CA ASN A 200 5.35 -15.31 9.13
C ASN A 200 6.78 -14.87 9.45
N LEU A 201 7.20 -13.75 8.85
CA LEU A 201 8.56 -13.23 8.94
C LEU A 201 8.82 -12.48 10.26
N LYS A 202 9.98 -12.78 10.87
CA LYS A 202 10.49 -12.04 12.03
C LYS A 202 10.86 -10.62 11.64
N ASN A 203 11.00 -9.73 12.62
CA ASN A 203 11.35 -8.33 12.36
C ASN A 203 12.86 -8.18 12.07
N ASP A 204 13.27 -8.51 10.84
CA ASP A 204 14.65 -8.50 10.37
C ASP A 204 14.79 -7.87 8.97
N ILE A 205 15.97 -8.06 8.33
CA ILE A 205 16.25 -7.54 6.99
C ILE A 205 15.32 -8.12 5.93
N LEU A 206 14.92 -9.38 6.04
CA LEU A 206 14.06 -10.04 5.07
C LEU A 206 12.67 -9.42 5.11
N ARG A 207 12.10 -9.19 6.29
CA ARG A 207 10.81 -8.47 6.41
C ARG A 207 10.86 -7.07 5.81
N LYS A 208 11.92 -6.30 6.09
CA LYS A 208 12.09 -4.94 5.53
C LYS A 208 12.16 -4.96 4.00
N ARG A 209 12.80 -5.98 3.42
CA ARG A 209 12.87 -6.17 1.96
C ARG A 209 11.54 -6.67 1.39
N VAL A 210 10.79 -7.50 2.09
CA VAL A 210 9.44 -7.91 1.66
C VAL A 210 8.49 -6.72 1.62
N ASP A 211 8.60 -5.79 2.57
CA ASP A 211 7.79 -4.55 2.56
C ASP A 211 8.03 -3.68 1.31
N SER A 212 9.16 -3.83 0.59
CA SER A 212 9.40 -3.09 -0.66
C SER A 212 8.65 -3.68 -1.86
N ILE A 213 8.23 -4.96 -1.80
CA ILE A 213 7.50 -5.64 -2.90
C ILE A 213 6.21 -4.89 -3.25
N LYS A 214 5.55 -4.26 -2.29
CA LYS A 214 4.32 -3.47 -2.52
C LYS A 214 4.52 -2.36 -3.56
N TYR A 215 5.72 -1.79 -3.66
CA TYR A 215 6.02 -0.76 -4.65
C TYR A 215 6.19 -1.37 -6.04
N ALA A 216 6.81 -2.54 -6.15
CA ALA A 216 6.88 -3.30 -7.40
C ALA A 216 5.48 -3.72 -7.88
N VAL A 217 4.63 -4.23 -6.98
CA VAL A 217 3.23 -4.59 -7.26
C VAL A 217 2.46 -3.38 -7.79
N LYS A 218 2.48 -2.25 -7.07
CA LYS A 218 1.82 -1.02 -7.52
C LYS A 218 2.29 -0.61 -8.92
N LYS A 219 3.60 -0.61 -9.15
CA LYS A 219 4.19 -0.20 -10.44
C LYS A 219 3.70 -1.08 -11.59
N VAL A 220 3.65 -2.40 -11.43
CA VAL A 220 3.17 -3.28 -12.51
C VAL A 220 1.64 -3.28 -12.65
N GLU A 221 0.91 -2.93 -11.59
CA GLU A 221 -0.53 -2.66 -11.67
C GLU A 221 -0.83 -1.40 -12.47
N ASP A 222 -0.09 -0.32 -12.22
CA ASP A 222 -0.22 0.94 -12.97
C ASP A 222 0.07 0.72 -14.46
N VAL A 223 1.10 -0.06 -14.79
CA VAL A 223 1.41 -0.44 -16.19
C VAL A 223 0.26 -1.21 -16.84
N VAL A 224 -0.25 -2.26 -16.19
CA VAL A 224 -1.36 -3.05 -16.75
C VAL A 224 -2.65 -2.24 -16.84
N TYR A 225 -2.90 -1.36 -15.86
CA TYR A 225 -4.02 -0.43 -15.88
C TYR A 225 -3.94 0.49 -17.10
N ASP A 226 -2.80 1.11 -17.37
CA ASP A 226 -2.60 1.97 -18.54
C ASP A 226 -2.78 1.22 -19.87
N LEU A 227 -2.30 -0.02 -19.96
CA LEU A 227 -2.53 -0.88 -21.12
C LEU A 227 -4.03 -1.20 -21.31
N SER A 228 -4.73 -1.50 -20.23
CA SER A 228 -6.16 -1.82 -20.25
C SER A 228 -7.01 -0.62 -20.69
N LEU A 229 -6.70 0.58 -20.19
CA LEU A 229 -7.38 1.83 -20.54
C LEU A 229 -7.26 2.13 -22.04
N ARG A 230 -6.14 1.73 -22.65
CA ARG A 230 -5.83 1.92 -24.06
C ARG A 230 -6.27 0.75 -24.95
N ASN A 231 -6.91 -0.29 -24.38
CA ASN A 231 -7.29 -1.53 -25.07
C ASN A 231 -6.10 -2.24 -25.76
N LEU A 232 -4.92 -2.23 -25.11
CA LEU A 232 -3.68 -2.83 -25.62
C LEU A 232 -3.39 -4.22 -25.03
N ILE A 233 -4.33 -4.79 -24.28
CA ILE A 233 -4.26 -6.15 -23.74
C ILE A 233 -5.01 -7.08 -24.71
N PRO A 234 -4.39 -8.17 -25.19
CA PRO A 234 -5.08 -9.13 -26.04
C PRO A 234 -6.28 -9.76 -25.30
N THR A 235 -7.48 -9.59 -25.82
CA THR A 235 -8.66 -10.34 -25.37
C THR A 235 -8.46 -11.80 -25.75
N GLN A 236 -8.20 -12.68 -24.79
CA GLN A 236 -8.16 -14.12 -25.08
C GLN A 236 -9.59 -14.62 -25.39
N GLU A 237 -9.90 -14.76 -26.68
CA GLU A 237 -11.04 -15.54 -27.16
C GLU A 237 -10.75 -17.03 -26.95
N GLY A 238 -11.44 -17.67 -25.99
CA GLY A 238 -11.37 -19.13 -25.83
C GLY A 238 -11.23 -19.67 -24.42
N GLN A 239 -11.96 -19.14 -23.44
CA GLN A 239 -12.33 -19.86 -22.22
C GLN A 239 -13.62 -19.28 -21.65
N ALA A 240 -14.73 -19.65 -22.29
CA ALA A 240 -16.06 -19.44 -21.75
C ALA A 240 -16.65 -20.81 -21.36
N SER A 241 -16.45 -21.22 -20.10
CA SER A 241 -17.52 -21.79 -19.28
C SER A 241 -17.08 -22.05 -17.85
N ALA A 242 -17.95 -21.65 -16.92
CA ALA A 242 -17.94 -21.95 -15.49
C ALA A 242 -17.00 -21.13 -14.58
N ALA A 243 -17.04 -19.81 -14.75
CA ALA A 243 -17.20 -18.93 -13.60
C ALA A 243 -18.04 -17.74 -14.04
N SER A 244 -19.15 -17.48 -13.36
CA SER A 244 -19.84 -16.20 -13.45
C SER A 244 -18.96 -15.13 -12.80
N THR A 245 -17.86 -14.76 -13.46
CA THR A 245 -17.05 -13.62 -13.11
C THR A 245 -17.72 -12.41 -13.75
N THR A 246 -18.63 -11.81 -12.98
CA THR A 246 -18.82 -10.36 -12.99
C THR A 246 -17.49 -9.69 -13.28
N LYS A 247 -17.41 -9.02 -14.43
CA LYS A 247 -16.32 -8.11 -14.81
C LYS A 247 -15.77 -7.42 -13.55
N PRO A 248 -14.45 -7.41 -13.26
CA PRO A 248 -13.95 -6.35 -12.41
C PRO A 248 -14.21 -5.07 -13.21
N ALA A 249 -15.20 -4.32 -12.77
CA ALA A 249 -15.32 -2.92 -13.16
C ALA A 249 -13.96 -2.25 -12.92
N PRO A 250 -13.58 -1.21 -13.70
CA PRO A 250 -12.40 -0.41 -13.37
C PRO A 250 -12.44 -0.07 -11.88
N PRO A 251 -11.28 0.01 -11.17
CA PRO A 251 -11.24 0.27 -9.74
C PRO A 251 -12.21 1.39 -9.46
N TYR A 252 -13.27 1.09 -8.71
CA TYR A 252 -14.51 1.85 -8.64
C TYR A 252 -14.21 3.34 -8.67
N ALA A 253 -14.27 3.94 -9.85
CA ALA A 253 -13.82 5.29 -10.05
C ALA A 253 -14.95 6.16 -9.55
N LEU A 254 -14.97 6.39 -8.23
CA LEU A 254 -15.93 7.23 -7.55
C LEU A 254 -16.11 8.51 -8.37
N ARG A 255 -17.37 8.83 -8.66
CA ARG A 255 -17.72 10.09 -9.29
C ARG A 255 -17.89 11.14 -8.19
N PRO A 256 -17.54 12.41 -8.46
CA PRO A 256 -17.79 13.48 -7.50
C PRO A 256 -19.29 13.53 -7.17
N VAL A 257 -19.62 13.65 -5.89
CA VAL A 257 -20.99 13.65 -5.39
C VAL A 257 -21.72 14.88 -5.91
N GLN A 258 -22.68 14.69 -6.81
CA GLN A 258 -23.44 15.81 -7.39
C GLN A 258 -24.52 16.33 -6.43
N ILE A 259 -24.47 17.63 -6.13
CA ILE A 259 -25.51 18.33 -5.37
C ILE A 259 -26.79 18.43 -6.20
N ARG A 260 -27.95 18.23 -5.57
CA ARG A 260 -29.26 18.42 -6.20
C ARG A 260 -29.42 19.85 -6.72
N GLN A 261 -29.95 20.00 -7.92
CA GLN A 261 -30.02 21.30 -8.62
C GLN A 261 -31.27 22.12 -8.31
N THR A 262 -32.05 21.74 -7.28
CA THR A 262 -33.23 22.51 -6.86
C THR A 262 -32.84 23.83 -6.18
N PRO A 263 -33.62 24.92 -6.32
CA PRO A 263 -33.31 26.21 -5.69
C PRO A 263 -33.06 26.10 -4.17
N LEU A 264 -33.89 25.31 -3.47
CA LEU A 264 -33.73 25.06 -2.04
C LEU A 264 -32.41 24.36 -1.70
N ALA A 265 -32.01 23.35 -2.47
CA ALA A 265 -30.74 22.65 -2.27
C ALA A 265 -29.52 23.54 -2.53
N GLN A 266 -29.58 24.42 -3.53
CA GLN A 266 -28.50 25.38 -3.79
C GLN A 266 -28.41 26.46 -2.71
N ALA A 267 -29.56 26.95 -2.20
CA ALA A 267 -29.57 27.84 -1.05
C ALA A 267 -28.98 27.17 0.21
N ALA A 268 -29.42 25.94 0.50
CA ALA A 268 -28.93 25.17 1.66
C ALA A 268 -27.42 24.83 1.57
N ARG A 269 -26.92 24.56 0.36
CA ARG A 269 -25.49 24.34 0.08
C ARG A 269 -24.63 25.51 0.54
N HIS A 270 -25.04 26.75 0.25
CA HIS A 270 -24.30 27.95 0.64
C HIS A 270 -24.60 28.41 2.07
N ALA A 271 -25.80 28.12 2.59
CA ALA A 271 -26.18 28.48 3.95
C ALA A 271 -25.46 27.62 5.01
N LEU A 272 -25.26 26.31 4.76
CA LEU A 272 -24.71 25.40 5.78
C LEU A 272 -23.33 25.84 6.32
N PRO A 273 -22.32 26.19 5.49
CA PRO A 273 -21.03 26.62 6.01
C PRO A 273 -21.14 27.86 6.91
N ALA A 274 -21.98 28.83 6.54
CA ALA A 274 -22.22 30.03 7.34
C ALA A 274 -22.96 29.71 8.65
N LEU A 275 -23.93 28.80 8.62
CA LEU A 275 -24.66 28.35 9.82
C LEU A 275 -23.74 27.60 10.78
N LEU A 276 -22.91 26.68 10.30
CA LEU A 276 -21.95 25.94 11.13
C LEU A 276 -20.90 26.87 11.75
N ALA A 277 -20.36 27.80 10.96
CA ALA A 277 -19.44 28.82 11.46
C ALA A 277 -20.12 29.73 12.49
N GLY A 278 -21.35 30.17 12.23
CA GLY A 278 -22.14 31.00 13.14
C GLY A 278 -22.44 30.31 14.47
N VAL A 279 -22.90 29.05 14.43
CA VAL A 279 -23.13 28.23 15.64
C VAL A 279 -21.84 28.10 16.45
N PHE A 280 -20.71 27.80 15.78
CA PHE A 280 -19.43 27.67 16.46
C PHE A 280 -18.98 28.99 17.12
N ILE A 281 -19.04 30.10 16.39
CA ILE A 281 -18.64 31.44 16.88
C ILE A 281 -19.50 31.85 18.08
N VAL A 282 -20.82 31.68 18.02
CA VAL A 282 -21.74 32.03 19.12
C VAL A 282 -21.47 31.17 20.35
N ARG A 283 -21.12 29.90 20.16
CA ARG A 283 -20.89 28.95 21.25
C ARG A 283 -19.43 28.93 21.73
N PHE A 284 -18.53 29.64 21.08
CA PHE A 284 -17.09 29.62 21.40
C PHE A 284 -16.80 30.02 22.85
N ARG A 285 -17.46 31.07 23.38
CA ARG A 285 -17.29 31.47 24.78
C ARG A 285 -17.73 30.38 25.76
N ALA A 286 -18.85 29.71 25.47
CA ALA A 286 -19.32 28.59 26.28
C ALA A 286 -18.38 27.39 26.17
N LEU A 287 -17.81 27.14 24.97
CA LEU A 287 -16.84 26.08 24.73
C LEU A 287 -15.55 26.27 25.52
N VAL A 288 -15.07 27.51 25.66
CA VAL A 288 -13.89 27.84 26.47
C VAL A 288 -14.18 27.71 27.97
N ALA A 289 -15.37 28.10 28.41
CA ALA A 289 -15.75 28.11 29.83
C ALA A 289 -16.08 26.71 30.37
N ASP A 290 -16.88 25.92 29.63
CA ASP A 290 -17.26 24.55 29.97
C ASP A 290 -17.35 23.71 28.67
N PRO A 291 -16.24 23.07 28.27
CA PRO A 291 -16.18 22.35 27.00
C PRO A 291 -17.18 21.21 26.90
N VAL A 292 -17.42 20.45 27.97
CA VAL A 292 -18.28 19.26 27.94
C VAL A 292 -19.73 19.65 27.72
N SER A 293 -20.24 20.59 28.52
CA SER A 293 -21.63 21.07 28.38
C SER A 293 -21.86 21.77 27.05
N ALA A 294 -20.89 22.60 26.62
CA ALA A 294 -20.94 23.27 25.34
C ALA A 294 -21.00 22.28 24.18
N MET A 295 -20.09 21.30 24.13
CA MET A 295 -20.09 20.26 23.10
C MET A 295 -21.36 19.41 23.12
N ALA A 296 -21.80 18.95 24.29
CA ALA A 296 -22.99 18.10 24.41
C ALA A 296 -24.25 18.79 23.89
N SER A 297 -24.38 20.10 24.12
CA SER A 297 -25.50 20.91 23.63
C SER A 297 -25.38 21.33 22.16
N THR A 298 -24.17 21.51 21.62
CA THR A 298 -23.97 21.85 20.20
C THR A 298 -24.06 20.65 19.27
N LEU A 299 -23.66 19.47 19.73
CA LEU A 299 -23.66 18.24 18.94
C LEU A 299 -25.01 17.92 18.25
N PRO A 300 -26.18 17.96 18.94
CA PRO A 300 -27.46 17.71 18.29
C PRO A 300 -27.83 18.80 17.27
N VAL A 301 -27.45 20.05 17.51
CA VAL A 301 -27.66 21.16 16.55
C VAL A 301 -26.83 20.94 15.29
N THR A 302 -25.55 20.58 15.44
CA THR A 302 -24.65 20.26 14.34
C THR A 302 -25.13 19.04 13.56
N ALA A 303 -25.60 17.99 14.25
CA ALA A 303 -26.18 16.81 13.61
C ALA A 303 -27.46 17.16 12.82
N ALA A 304 -28.35 17.98 13.39
CA ALA A 304 -29.56 18.43 12.71
C ALA A 304 -29.25 19.24 11.44
N LEU A 305 -28.27 20.15 11.49
CA LEU A 305 -27.81 20.91 10.33
C LEU A 305 -27.23 20.00 9.24
N GLN A 306 -26.42 19.01 9.63
CA GLN A 306 -25.86 18.03 8.69
C GLN A 306 -26.93 17.14 8.06
N VAL A 307 -27.91 16.67 8.84
CA VAL A 307 -29.05 15.88 8.36
C VAL A 307 -29.90 16.69 7.39
N ALA A 308 -30.25 17.93 7.75
CA ALA A 308 -31.01 18.82 6.88
C ALA A 308 -30.29 19.04 5.54
N TYR A 309 -28.98 19.28 5.59
CA TYR A 309 -28.16 19.38 4.38
C TYR A 309 -28.16 18.08 3.57
N ALA A 310 -27.93 16.93 4.19
CA ALA A 310 -27.87 15.64 3.49
C ALA A 310 -29.19 15.30 2.79
N VAL A 311 -30.32 15.48 3.47
CA VAL A 311 -31.66 15.21 2.92
C VAL A 311 -32.01 16.16 1.76
N LEU A 312 -31.65 17.44 1.88
CA LEU A 312 -31.96 18.46 0.86
C LEU A 312 -31.01 18.42 -0.34
N CYS A 313 -29.71 18.21 -0.11
CA CYS A 313 -28.67 18.49 -1.10
C CYS A 313 -27.99 17.23 -1.66
N LEU A 314 -27.88 16.15 -0.89
CA LEU A 314 -27.08 14.98 -1.27
C LEU A 314 -27.95 13.88 -1.91
N PRO A 315 -27.38 13.09 -2.84
CA PRO A 315 -28.01 11.87 -3.32
C PRO A 315 -28.01 10.81 -2.21
N VAL A 316 -29.08 10.02 -2.15
CA VAL A 316 -29.18 8.89 -1.22
C VAL A 316 -28.27 7.76 -1.72
N ALA A 317 -27.54 7.09 -0.81
CA ALA A 317 -26.76 5.90 -1.14
C ALA A 317 -27.61 4.87 -1.92
N GLY A 318 -27.09 4.41 -3.07
CA GLY A 318 -27.78 3.49 -3.98
C GLY A 318 -28.77 4.13 -4.97
N GLY A 319 -29.09 5.42 -4.86
CA GLY A 319 -30.08 6.10 -5.72
C GLY A 319 -29.57 6.60 -7.07
N SER A 320 -28.25 6.71 -7.27
CA SER A 320 -27.66 7.39 -8.45
C SER A 320 -27.36 6.49 -9.65
N ALA A 321 -27.84 5.24 -9.68
CA ALA A 321 -27.68 4.35 -10.84
C ALA A 321 -28.72 4.57 -11.97
N ALA A 322 -29.78 5.36 -11.73
CA ALA A 322 -30.95 5.41 -12.63
C ALA A 322 -31.17 6.73 -13.39
N ALA A 323 -30.20 7.65 -13.44
CA ALA A 323 -30.31 8.87 -14.27
C ALA A 323 -29.58 8.75 -15.61
N ARG A 324 -29.75 7.62 -16.32
CA ARG A 324 -29.60 7.64 -17.78
C ARG A 324 -30.80 8.42 -18.32
N LYS A 325 -30.56 9.62 -18.85
CA LYS A 325 -31.54 10.35 -19.68
C LYS A 325 -31.95 9.43 -20.84
N GLN A 326 -33.03 8.67 -20.69
CA GLN A 326 -33.74 8.10 -21.83
C GLN A 326 -34.39 9.28 -22.56
N LYS A 327 -33.99 9.49 -23.81
CA LYS A 327 -34.69 10.36 -24.75
C LYS A 327 -36.13 9.83 -24.87
N PRO A 328 -37.19 10.63 -24.66
CA PRO A 328 -38.54 10.13 -24.83
C PRO A 328 -38.78 9.78 -26.29
N ARG A 329 -39.21 8.55 -26.56
CA ARG A 329 -39.84 8.20 -27.84
C ARG A 329 -41.24 8.81 -27.85
N PRO A 330 -41.68 9.46 -28.95
CA PRO A 330 -43.01 10.01 -29.03
C PRO A 330 -44.03 8.87 -29.17
N GLY A 331 -45.02 8.84 -28.29
CA GLY A 331 -46.17 7.94 -28.41
C GLY A 331 -46.26 6.83 -27.37
N ASP A 332 -46.28 7.18 -26.08
CA ASP A 332 -46.97 6.33 -25.11
C ASP A 332 -47.63 7.17 -24.01
N GLY A 333 -48.95 7.11 -23.96
CA GLY A 333 -49.78 7.80 -22.96
C GLY A 333 -49.92 6.90 -21.75
N GLY A 334 -49.28 7.25 -20.64
CA GLY A 334 -49.34 6.45 -19.42
C GLY A 334 -49.10 7.25 -18.14
N LYS A 335 -50.20 7.53 -17.42
CA LYS A 335 -50.32 7.84 -15.98
C LYS A 335 -49.05 8.27 -15.22
N LYS A 336 -48.96 9.56 -14.86
CA LYS A 336 -48.14 10.05 -13.74
C LYS A 336 -48.63 9.44 -12.42
N ARG A 337 -48.01 8.35 -11.97
CA ARG A 337 -48.08 7.92 -10.56
C ARG A 337 -47.08 8.75 -9.75
N GLY A 338 -47.52 9.27 -8.61
CA GLY A 338 -46.77 10.18 -7.75
C GLY A 338 -45.44 9.58 -7.27
N ALA A 339 -44.33 10.09 -7.80
CA ALA A 339 -42.97 9.69 -7.45
C ALA A 339 -42.37 10.51 -6.28
N GLY A 340 -43.14 11.43 -5.69
CA GLY A 340 -42.63 12.39 -4.70
C GLY A 340 -42.54 11.86 -3.27
N GLU A 341 -43.53 11.09 -2.79
CA GLU A 341 -43.60 10.69 -1.37
C GLU A 341 -42.64 9.53 -1.03
N GLY A 342 -42.43 8.58 -1.94
CA GLY A 342 -41.53 7.44 -1.70
C GLY A 342 -40.03 7.80 -1.69
N ALA A 343 -39.64 8.86 -2.40
CA ALA A 343 -38.25 9.33 -2.46
C ALA A 343 -37.83 10.15 -1.23
N ALA A 344 -38.77 10.87 -0.61
CA ALA A 344 -38.53 11.59 0.63
C ALA A 344 -38.42 10.62 1.82
N GLY A 345 -39.28 9.60 1.87
CA GLY A 345 -39.22 8.56 2.90
C GLY A 345 -37.91 7.78 2.92
N SER A 346 -37.38 7.42 1.74
CA SER A 346 -36.09 6.72 1.66
C SER A 346 -34.90 7.58 2.10
N ALA A 347 -34.91 8.89 1.79
CA ALA A 347 -33.86 9.82 2.21
C ALA A 347 -33.80 9.99 3.73
N VAL A 348 -34.96 10.08 4.40
CA VAL A 348 -35.02 10.19 5.87
C VAL A 348 -34.54 8.90 6.54
N VAL A 349 -34.94 7.74 6.03
CA VAL A 349 -34.47 6.44 6.55
C VAL A 349 -32.96 6.30 6.39
N THR A 350 -32.40 6.69 5.23
CA THR A 350 -30.94 6.68 5.03
C THR A 350 -30.23 7.66 5.98
N ALA A 351 -30.78 8.86 6.21
CA ALA A 351 -30.21 9.79 7.18
C ALA A 351 -30.16 9.21 8.59
N LEU A 352 -31.22 8.54 9.04
CA LEU A 352 -31.26 7.87 10.35
C LEU A 352 -30.22 6.74 10.44
N LEU A 353 -30.10 5.92 9.39
CA LEU A 353 -29.11 4.84 9.34
C LEU A 353 -27.68 5.41 9.33
N SER A 354 -27.41 6.45 8.57
CA SER A 354 -26.11 7.11 8.53
C SER A 354 -25.75 7.78 9.85
N LEU A 355 -26.71 8.36 10.57
CA LEU A 355 -26.51 8.86 11.93
C LEU A 355 -26.14 7.73 12.90
N LEU A 356 -26.84 6.60 12.82
CA LEU A 356 -26.54 5.42 13.64
C LEU A 356 -25.11 4.92 13.38
N LEU A 357 -24.72 4.79 12.11
CA LEU A 357 -23.35 4.41 11.73
C LEU A 357 -22.32 5.41 12.25
N THR A 358 -22.61 6.71 12.16
CA THR A 358 -21.75 7.78 12.68
C THR A 358 -21.56 7.67 14.20
N LEU A 359 -22.63 7.37 14.94
CA LEU A 359 -22.57 7.13 16.38
C LEU A 359 -21.73 5.90 16.72
N LEU A 360 -21.89 4.81 15.97
CA LEU A 360 -21.12 3.57 16.14
C LEU A 360 -19.62 3.75 15.86
N VAL A 361 -19.24 4.68 14.99
CA VAL A 361 -17.83 4.99 14.70
C VAL A 361 -17.18 5.90 15.75
N SER A 362 -17.97 6.65 16.52
CA SER A 362 -17.45 7.62 17.50
C SER A 362 -16.51 7.01 18.58
N PRO A 363 -16.76 5.81 19.13
CA PRO A 363 -15.81 5.15 20.04
C PRO A 363 -14.47 4.77 19.39
N PHE A 364 -14.48 4.41 18.10
CA PHE A 364 -13.24 4.10 17.37
C PHE A 364 -12.42 5.36 17.10
N LEU A 365 -13.08 6.48 16.79
CA LEU A 365 -12.43 7.78 16.68
C LEU A 365 -11.91 8.28 18.03
N TYR A 366 -12.62 8.03 19.13
CA TYR A 366 -12.13 8.28 20.49
C TYR A 366 -10.81 7.52 20.75
N ALA A 367 -10.79 6.21 20.45
CA ALA A 367 -9.58 5.41 20.61
C ALA A 367 -8.43 5.93 19.72
N ALA A 368 -8.72 6.29 18.47
CA ALA A 368 -7.73 6.89 17.57
C ALA A 368 -7.17 8.20 18.15
N MET A 369 -8.01 9.11 18.63
CA MET A 369 -7.56 10.37 19.25
C MET A 369 -6.66 10.13 20.47
N VAL A 370 -6.97 9.12 21.30
CA VAL A 370 -6.11 8.72 22.42
C VAL A 370 -4.76 8.20 21.92
N LEU A 371 -4.73 7.37 20.89
CA LEU A 371 -3.48 6.87 20.29
C LEU A 371 -2.62 8.01 19.70
N PHE A 372 -3.25 9.07 19.21
CA PHE A 372 -2.58 10.29 18.73
C PHE A 372 -2.28 11.32 19.84
N GLY A 373 -2.42 10.95 21.12
CA GLY A 373 -1.94 11.75 22.25
C GLY A 373 -3.03 12.45 23.07
N ALA A 374 -4.31 12.18 22.85
CA ALA A 374 -5.37 12.70 23.73
C ALA A 374 -5.30 12.07 25.13
N PRO A 375 -5.64 12.81 26.21
CA PRO A 375 -5.58 12.27 27.57
C PRO A 375 -6.57 11.11 27.79
N PHE A 376 -6.03 9.91 28.05
CA PHE A 376 -6.83 8.69 28.23
C PHE A 376 -7.62 8.65 29.56
N LEU A 377 -7.02 9.11 30.66
CA LEU A 377 -7.55 8.90 32.02
C LEU A 377 -8.35 10.09 32.59
N THR A 378 -8.10 11.31 32.11
CA THR A 378 -8.61 12.54 32.76
C THR A 378 -9.65 13.29 31.94
N HIS A 379 -9.66 13.12 30.61
CA HIS A 379 -10.50 13.90 29.69
C HIS A 379 -11.38 13.02 28.78
N GLY A 380 -11.87 11.90 29.31
CA GLY A 380 -12.67 10.94 28.54
C GLY A 380 -13.90 11.56 27.85
N ALA A 381 -14.73 12.30 28.60
CA ALA A 381 -15.91 12.97 28.04
C ALA A 381 -15.56 14.03 26.98
N HIS A 382 -14.47 14.77 27.20
CA HIS A 382 -13.99 15.80 26.27
C HIS A 382 -13.57 15.18 24.94
N THR A 383 -12.74 14.14 25.00
CA THR A 383 -12.23 13.43 23.82
C THR A 383 -13.35 12.72 23.09
N PHE A 384 -14.31 12.10 23.80
CA PHE A 384 -15.44 11.41 23.17
C PHE A 384 -16.36 12.38 22.45
N LEU A 385 -16.72 13.50 23.07
CA LEU A 385 -17.55 14.52 22.44
C LEU A 385 -16.83 15.20 21.26
N CYS A 386 -15.51 15.39 21.34
CA CYS A 386 -14.71 15.88 20.23
C CYS A 386 -14.70 14.88 19.06
N ALA A 387 -14.51 13.59 19.34
CA ALA A 387 -14.60 12.52 18.35
C ALA A 387 -15.99 12.44 17.70
N ALA A 388 -17.06 12.63 18.47
CA ALA A 388 -18.43 12.66 17.96
C ALA A 388 -18.68 13.86 17.02
N HIS A 389 -18.15 15.04 17.34
CA HIS A 389 -18.19 16.20 16.43
C HIS A 389 -17.45 15.93 15.12
N LEU A 390 -16.27 15.31 15.20
CA LEU A 390 -15.51 14.91 14.03
C LEU A 390 -16.29 13.90 13.18
N ALA A 391 -16.91 12.90 13.81
CA ALA A 391 -17.75 11.93 13.12
C ALA A 391 -18.94 12.59 12.40
N VAL A 392 -19.69 13.46 13.08
CA VAL A 392 -20.87 14.14 12.53
C VAL A 392 -20.52 15.11 11.41
N LEU A 393 -19.40 15.83 11.49
CA LEU A 393 -18.99 16.73 10.42
C LEU A 393 -18.38 15.97 9.24
N ALA A 394 -17.41 15.10 9.51
CA ALA A 394 -16.53 14.55 8.50
C ALA A 394 -17.01 13.21 7.90
N LEU A 395 -17.68 12.36 8.69
CA LEU A 395 -18.04 10.99 8.26
C LEU A 395 -19.53 10.83 7.94
N PHE A 396 -20.43 11.52 8.65
CA PHE A 396 -21.87 11.42 8.39
C PHE A 396 -22.25 11.69 6.91
N PRO A 397 -21.77 12.76 6.25
CA PRO A 397 -22.10 13.01 4.84
C PRO A 397 -21.64 11.88 3.92
N LEU A 398 -20.51 11.24 4.24
CA LEU A 398 -19.98 10.11 3.48
C LEU A 398 -20.80 8.84 3.70
N PHE A 399 -21.20 8.54 4.94
CA PHE A 399 -22.14 7.44 5.22
C PHE A 399 -23.48 7.64 4.52
N TYR A 400 -23.95 8.88 4.38
CA TYR A 400 -25.21 9.18 3.71
C TYR A 400 -25.15 8.92 2.19
N VAL A 401 -24.03 9.25 1.57
CA VAL A 401 -23.88 9.17 0.11
C VAL A 401 -23.37 7.80 -0.36
N HIS A 402 -22.43 7.22 0.37
CA HIS A 402 -21.74 5.98 -0.01
C HIS A 402 -22.24 4.76 0.78
N GLY A 403 -22.99 4.95 1.87
CA GLY A 403 -23.42 3.86 2.73
C GLY A 403 -22.22 3.13 3.33
N VAL A 404 -22.23 1.80 3.25
CA VAL A 404 -21.14 0.92 3.71
C VAL A 404 -20.44 0.22 2.53
N ASP A 405 -20.44 0.84 1.34
CA ASP A 405 -19.77 0.30 0.16
C ASP A 405 -18.24 0.25 0.34
N GLY A 406 -17.69 -0.97 0.41
CA GLY A 406 -16.27 -1.18 0.71
C GLY A 406 -15.33 -0.52 -0.32
N ALA A 407 -15.72 -0.49 -1.60
CA ALA A 407 -14.92 0.14 -2.65
C ALA A 407 -14.90 1.68 -2.50
N ALA A 408 -16.05 2.29 -2.18
CA ALA A 408 -16.10 3.72 -1.86
C ALA A 408 -15.24 4.07 -0.64
N TRP A 409 -15.34 3.30 0.45
CA TRP A 409 -14.54 3.53 1.66
C TRP A 409 -13.04 3.30 1.45
N ALA A 410 -12.65 2.32 0.63
CA ALA A 410 -11.25 2.10 0.25
C ALA A 410 -10.70 3.29 -0.56
N ALA A 411 -11.49 3.84 -1.49
CA ALA A 411 -11.10 5.01 -2.27
C ALA A 411 -11.01 6.28 -1.41
N VAL A 412 -11.94 6.47 -0.46
CA VAL A 412 -11.88 7.58 0.51
C VAL A 412 -10.66 7.46 1.43
N GLY A 413 -10.43 6.27 2.02
CA GLY A 413 -9.30 6.03 2.92
C GLY A 413 -7.93 6.05 2.22
N GLY A 414 -7.88 5.66 0.95
CA GLY A 414 -6.69 5.72 0.11
C GLY A 414 -6.48 7.05 -0.62
N PHE A 415 -7.25 8.10 -0.31
CA PHE A 415 -7.22 9.41 -0.97
C PHE A 415 -7.50 9.41 -2.49
N GLY A 416 -7.97 8.30 -3.07
CA GLY A 416 -8.31 8.16 -4.48
C GLY A 416 -9.72 8.65 -4.85
N ALA A 417 -10.54 9.02 -3.87
CA ALA A 417 -11.85 9.63 -4.10
C ALA A 417 -11.70 11.03 -4.72
N PRO A 418 -12.54 11.41 -5.70
CA PRO A 418 -12.52 12.77 -6.22
C PRO A 418 -12.92 13.77 -5.14
N LEU A 419 -12.30 14.94 -5.13
CA LEU A 419 -12.70 16.03 -4.24
C LEU A 419 -14.08 16.58 -4.60
N ASP A 420 -14.95 16.60 -3.60
CA ASP A 420 -16.25 17.25 -3.59
C ASP A 420 -16.52 17.82 -2.19
N GLU A 421 -17.73 18.27 -1.91
CA GLU A 421 -18.08 18.83 -0.59
C GLU A 421 -17.98 17.84 0.56
N THR A 422 -18.23 16.56 0.31
CA THR A 422 -18.22 15.52 1.35
C THR A 422 -16.79 15.08 1.63
N PHE A 423 -16.01 14.74 0.60
CA PHE A 423 -14.63 14.32 0.76
C PHE A 423 -13.72 15.50 1.15
N GLY A 424 -13.94 16.68 0.57
CA GLY A 424 -13.24 17.91 0.95
C GLY A 424 -13.54 18.32 2.40
N GLY A 425 -14.78 18.12 2.86
CA GLY A 425 -15.13 18.31 4.27
C GLY A 425 -14.41 17.34 5.20
N LEU A 426 -14.30 16.06 4.82
CA LEU A 426 -13.52 15.06 5.57
C LEU A 426 -12.05 15.47 5.69
N VAL A 427 -11.39 15.72 4.55
CA VAL A 427 -9.96 16.06 4.51
C VAL A 427 -9.69 17.37 5.24
N GLY A 428 -10.50 18.41 4.99
CA GLY A 428 -10.35 19.69 5.66
C GLY A 428 -10.60 19.61 7.16
N GLY A 429 -11.62 18.86 7.59
CA GLY A 429 -11.95 18.68 9.00
C GLY A 429 -10.89 17.92 9.78
N THR A 430 -10.34 16.83 9.21
CA THR A 430 -9.29 16.04 9.87
C THR A 430 -7.95 16.78 9.90
N LEU A 431 -7.53 17.41 8.78
CA LEU A 431 -6.33 18.24 8.74
C LEU A 431 -6.46 19.46 9.65
N GLY A 432 -7.64 20.08 9.68
CA GLY A 432 -7.94 21.19 10.57
C GLY A 432 -7.85 20.78 12.03
N ALA A 433 -8.46 19.66 12.43
CA ALA A 433 -8.36 19.13 13.79
C ALA A 433 -6.92 18.82 14.18
N TRP A 434 -6.12 18.25 13.28
CA TRP A 434 -4.69 17.98 13.50
C TRP A 434 -3.88 19.27 13.67
N LEU A 435 -4.07 20.27 12.80
CA LEU A 435 -3.45 21.60 12.96
C LEU A 435 -3.89 22.30 14.25
N GLY A 436 -5.13 22.06 14.69
CA GLY A 436 -5.64 22.53 15.97
C GLY A 436 -4.87 21.98 17.18
N ALA A 437 -4.07 20.92 17.03
CA ALA A 437 -3.22 20.42 18.11
C ALA A 437 -1.94 21.27 18.29
N VAL A 438 -1.49 21.98 17.25
CA VAL A 438 -0.23 22.77 17.26
C VAL A 438 -0.19 23.85 18.35
N PRO A 439 -1.29 24.59 18.66
CA PRO A 439 -1.27 25.57 19.73
C PRO A 439 -1.15 24.98 21.15
N ILE A 440 -1.39 23.68 21.35
CA ILE A 440 -1.42 23.06 22.68
C ILE A 440 -0.01 23.03 23.32
N PRO A 441 1.06 22.58 22.62
CA PRO A 441 2.42 22.59 23.19
C PRO A 441 3.08 23.97 23.26
N LEU A 442 2.51 24.99 22.59
CA LEU A 442 3.06 26.36 22.58
C LEU A 442 2.74 27.11 23.89
N ASP A 443 1.81 26.60 24.68
CA ASP A 443 1.51 27.00 26.07
C ASP A 443 1.56 28.51 26.32
N TRP A 444 0.66 29.25 25.68
CA TRP A 444 0.50 30.70 25.87
C TRP A 444 -0.35 31.07 27.09
N ASP A 445 -0.59 30.12 28.01
CA ASP A 445 -1.40 30.28 29.22
C ASP A 445 -2.80 30.88 28.96
N ARG A 446 -3.46 30.46 27.88
CA ARG A 446 -4.82 30.92 27.53
C ARG A 446 -5.85 29.80 27.66
N ASP A 447 -7.02 30.13 28.19
CA ASP A 447 -8.12 29.16 28.38
C ASP A 447 -8.56 28.49 27.06
N TRP A 448 -8.42 29.18 25.93
CA TRP A 448 -8.79 28.64 24.62
C TRP A 448 -7.81 27.58 24.09
N GLN A 449 -6.60 27.45 24.68
CA GLN A 449 -5.61 26.43 24.30
C GLN A 449 -5.87 25.06 24.92
N ARG A 450 -6.82 24.96 25.86
CA ARG A 450 -7.12 23.72 26.56
C ARG A 450 -7.70 22.65 25.63
N TRP A 451 -7.40 21.39 25.90
CA TRP A 451 -8.03 20.26 25.21
C TRP A 451 -9.55 20.22 25.49
N PRO A 452 -10.43 20.05 24.48
CA PRO A 452 -10.20 19.90 23.04
C PRO A 452 -10.56 21.18 22.24
N VAL A 453 -10.53 22.35 22.86
CA VAL A 453 -11.06 23.61 22.30
C VAL A 453 -10.37 23.98 20.99
N THR A 454 -9.04 23.93 20.94
CA THR A 454 -8.26 24.25 19.73
C THR A 454 -8.48 23.23 18.61
N ILE A 455 -8.64 21.95 18.96
CA ILE A 455 -8.96 20.87 18.02
C ILE A 455 -10.30 21.14 17.36
N LEU A 456 -11.30 21.58 18.13
CA LEU A 456 -12.62 21.94 17.61
C LEU A 456 -12.60 23.19 16.72
N CYS A 457 -11.80 24.21 17.08
CA CYS A 457 -11.58 25.36 16.20
C CYS A 457 -11.04 24.93 14.83
N GLY A 458 -10.01 24.08 14.86
CA GLY A 458 -9.40 23.49 13.67
C GLY A 458 -10.39 22.64 12.89
N LEU A 459 -11.16 21.77 13.56
CA LEU A 459 -12.15 20.88 12.95
C LEU A 459 -13.24 21.68 12.22
N TYR A 460 -13.88 22.63 12.89
CA TYR A 460 -14.98 23.40 12.29
C TYR A 460 -14.48 24.32 11.17
N GLY A 461 -13.36 25.02 11.38
CA GLY A 461 -12.77 25.89 10.36
C GLY A 461 -12.27 25.10 9.16
N GLY A 462 -11.55 24.01 9.40
CA GLY A 462 -11.04 23.11 8.38
C GLY A 462 -12.15 22.40 7.60
N TYR A 463 -13.21 21.94 8.28
CA TYR A 463 -14.37 21.34 7.62
C TYR A 463 -15.04 22.34 6.67
N VAL A 464 -15.34 23.55 7.14
CA VAL A 464 -15.95 24.61 6.32
C VAL A 464 -15.07 24.93 5.12
N LEU A 465 -13.77 25.15 5.33
CA LEU A 465 -12.84 25.50 4.26
C LEU A 465 -12.68 24.36 3.24
N GLY A 466 -12.40 23.15 3.70
CA GLY A 466 -12.19 21.98 2.84
C GLY A 466 -13.43 21.63 2.04
N ARG A 467 -14.61 21.76 2.64
CA ARG A 467 -15.89 21.63 1.94
C ARG A 467 -16.07 22.68 0.85
N VAL A 468 -15.82 23.95 1.13
CA VAL A 468 -15.96 25.03 0.14
C VAL A 468 -14.98 24.84 -1.02
N ILE A 469 -13.72 24.51 -0.72
CA ILE A 469 -12.70 24.23 -1.74
C ILE A 469 -13.07 23.02 -2.59
N GLY A 470 -13.47 21.90 -1.95
CA GLY A 470 -13.92 20.69 -2.65
C GLY A 470 -15.16 20.93 -3.50
N GLY A 471 -16.07 21.79 -3.05
CA GLY A 471 -17.28 22.21 -3.75
C GLY A 471 -17.07 23.17 -4.93
N THR A 472 -15.90 23.81 -5.03
CA THR A 472 -15.64 24.90 -5.99
C THR A 472 -14.33 24.70 -6.76
N LEU A 473 -13.20 25.10 -6.18
CA LEU A 473 -11.89 25.19 -6.83
C LEU A 473 -11.23 23.84 -7.13
N ALA A 474 -11.55 22.83 -6.32
CA ALA A 474 -10.96 21.50 -6.41
C ALA A 474 -11.95 20.41 -6.85
N TRP A 475 -13.15 20.80 -7.32
CA TRP A 475 -14.19 19.86 -7.70
C TRP A 475 -13.71 18.84 -8.74
N GLY A 476 -13.82 17.56 -8.42
CA GLY A 476 -13.48 16.44 -9.27
C GLY A 476 -11.99 16.14 -9.42
N LYS A 477 -11.10 16.90 -8.77
CA LYS A 477 -9.66 16.59 -8.75
C LYS A 477 -9.39 15.35 -7.89
N ARG A 478 -8.37 14.57 -8.27
CA ARG A 478 -7.86 13.39 -7.55
C ARG A 478 -6.39 13.64 -7.25
N PHE A 479 -5.89 13.10 -6.13
CA PHE A 479 -4.53 13.31 -5.64
C PHE A 479 -3.79 12.00 -5.44
#